data_AF-A0A7K2NN33-F1
#
_entry.id   AF-A0A7K2NN33-F1
#
_cell.length_a   1.000
_cell.length_b   1.000
_cell.length_c   1.000
_cell.angle_alpha   90.00
_cell.angle_beta   90.00
_cell.angle_gamma   90.00
#
_symmetry.space_group_name_H-M   'P 1'
#
loop_
_entity.id
_entity.type
_entity.pdbx_description
1 polymer ?
#
loop_
_entity_poly.entity_id
_entity_poly.type
_entity_poly.pdbx_seq_one_letter_code
_entity_poly.pdbx_strand_id
1 'polypeptide(L)'
;PDPAATEQARAFLADWAAGRLPSAAGRTTEPGKAQEVLQSFTAGLDIEKPKLTAAADGVKEGEDGTLGIPFTARMPVTGLGTWTYESELPLREQDDGGWKVDWRLSLVHPRLSETEKFRLEREESTPPKVTDRAGVSLVGAEYPSLSPLLGRLAGDAGGGGPRGAVELVDRASGETVRTEASFGEKPDPATADRPVRTTLDAGWQAAAEQALGEADGKNASLV
;
A
#
# COMPACT_ATOMS: atom_id res chain seq x y z
N PRO A 1 -24.11 -1.91 -24.80
CA PRO A 1 -24.13 -1.59 -23.35
C PRO A 1 -25.21 -0.56 -23.04
N ASP A 2 -26.03 -0.81 -22.01
CA ASP A 2 -26.98 0.19 -21.53
C ASP A 2 -26.22 1.41 -20.95
N PRO A 3 -26.45 2.64 -21.47
CA PRO A 3 -25.79 3.85 -20.97
C PRO A 3 -26.05 4.11 -19.48
N ALA A 4 -27.26 3.86 -18.99
CA ALA A 4 -27.65 4.09 -17.60
C ALA A 4 -26.94 3.10 -16.65
N ALA A 5 -26.80 1.83 -17.04
CA ALA A 5 -25.99 0.87 -16.30
C ALA A 5 -24.53 1.33 -16.19
N THR A 6 -23.96 1.79 -17.30
CA THR A 6 -22.57 2.27 -17.33
C THR A 6 -22.37 3.51 -16.46
N GLU A 7 -23.33 4.44 -16.46
CA GLU A 7 -23.29 5.60 -15.57
C GLU A 7 -23.38 5.20 -14.10
N GLN A 8 -24.25 4.27 -13.75
CA GLN A 8 -24.38 3.81 -12.37
C GLN A 8 -23.11 3.12 -11.87
N ALA A 9 -22.48 2.29 -12.71
CA ALA A 9 -21.19 1.67 -12.39
C ALA A 9 -20.10 2.71 -12.15
N ARG A 10 -19.98 3.70 -13.05
CA ARG A 10 -19.01 4.80 -12.90
C ARG A 10 -19.26 5.61 -11.63
N ALA A 11 -20.53 5.87 -11.29
CA ALA A 11 -20.89 6.60 -10.09
C ALA A 11 -20.52 5.82 -8.81
N PHE A 12 -20.77 4.51 -8.79
CA PHE A 12 -20.33 3.63 -7.70
C PHE A 12 -18.80 3.67 -7.53
N LEU A 13 -18.04 3.46 -8.61
CA LEU A 13 -16.58 3.49 -8.57
C LEU A 13 -16.04 4.87 -8.13
N ALA A 14 -16.67 5.96 -8.58
CA ALA A 14 -16.27 7.31 -8.20
C ALA A 14 -16.54 7.61 -6.72
N ASP A 15 -17.67 7.13 -6.18
CA ASP A 15 -17.99 7.28 -4.76
C ASP A 15 -17.02 6.46 -3.89
N TRP A 16 -16.71 5.23 -4.28
CA TRP A 16 -15.73 4.40 -3.58
C TRP A 16 -14.32 5.00 -3.65
N ALA A 17 -13.86 5.40 -4.84
CA ALA A 17 -12.57 6.05 -5.07
C ALA A 17 -12.39 7.32 -4.22
N ALA A 18 -13.48 8.06 -4.00
CA ALA A 18 -13.47 9.29 -3.21
C ALA A 18 -13.68 9.05 -1.69
N GLY A 19 -13.80 7.80 -1.24
CA GLY A 19 -14.06 7.47 0.17
C GLY A 19 -15.49 7.80 0.63
N ARG A 20 -16.43 8.08 -0.29
CA ARG A 20 -17.85 8.27 0.00
C ARG A 20 -18.56 6.92 0.13
N LEU A 21 -18.10 6.11 1.07
CA LEU A 21 -18.54 4.72 1.23
C LEU A 21 -20.07 4.58 1.43
N PRO A 22 -20.75 5.45 2.21
CA PRO A 22 -22.21 5.39 2.30
C PRO A 22 -22.92 5.66 0.97
N SER A 23 -22.38 6.58 0.15
CA SER A 23 -22.93 6.88 -1.18
C SER A 23 -22.70 5.73 -2.16
N ALA A 24 -21.51 5.12 -2.15
CA ALA A 24 -21.21 3.94 -2.96
C ALA A 24 -22.13 2.77 -2.57
N ALA A 25 -22.24 2.50 -1.27
CA ALA A 25 -23.09 1.45 -0.74
C ALA A 25 -24.57 1.65 -1.08
N GLY A 26 -25.08 2.88 -1.05
CA GLY A 26 -26.47 3.19 -1.44
C GLY A 26 -26.83 2.86 -2.89
N ARG A 27 -25.83 2.61 -3.77
CA ARG A 27 -26.03 2.22 -5.17
C ARG A 27 -26.11 0.71 -5.38
N THR A 28 -25.95 -0.08 -4.33
CA THR A 28 -25.93 -1.54 -4.40
C THR A 28 -27.28 -2.15 -4.00
N THR A 29 -27.46 -3.44 -4.27
CA THR A 29 -28.62 -4.21 -3.80
C THR A 29 -28.57 -4.49 -2.29
N GLU A 30 -27.39 -4.45 -1.66
CA GLU A 30 -27.20 -4.63 -0.21
C GLU A 30 -26.37 -3.48 0.43
N PRO A 31 -26.96 -2.30 0.69
CA PRO A 31 -26.20 -1.14 1.18
C PRO A 31 -25.49 -1.35 2.51
N GLY A 32 -26.12 -2.04 3.47
CA GLY A 32 -25.51 -2.29 4.79
C GLY A 32 -24.22 -3.11 4.70
N LYS A 33 -24.30 -4.27 4.04
CA LYS A 33 -23.15 -5.17 3.83
C LYS A 33 -22.09 -4.51 2.95
N ALA A 34 -22.52 -3.75 1.94
CA ALA A 34 -21.61 -3.02 1.05
C ALA A 34 -20.75 -2.01 1.81
N GLN A 35 -21.38 -1.17 2.64
CA GLN A 35 -20.65 -0.15 3.38
C GLN A 35 -19.60 -0.78 4.32
N GLU A 36 -20.00 -1.80 5.08
CA GLU A 36 -19.13 -2.48 6.04
C GLU A 36 -17.90 -3.10 5.36
N VAL A 37 -18.11 -3.81 4.25
CA VAL A 37 -17.03 -4.47 3.52
C VAL A 37 -16.11 -3.47 2.86
N LEU A 38 -16.65 -2.43 2.19
CA LEU A 38 -15.82 -1.41 1.54
C LEU A 38 -14.98 -0.66 2.58
N GLN A 39 -15.55 -0.35 3.74
CA GLN A 39 -14.83 0.28 4.84
C GLN A 39 -13.73 -0.63 5.38
N SER A 40 -14.07 -1.88 5.68
CA SER A 40 -13.11 -2.85 6.23
C SER A 40 -11.97 -3.14 5.25
N PHE A 41 -12.27 -3.20 3.95
CA PHE A 41 -11.28 -3.43 2.91
C PHE A 41 -10.35 -2.22 2.74
N THR A 42 -10.90 -1.01 2.62
CA THR A 42 -10.08 0.20 2.42
C THR A 42 -9.28 0.57 3.66
N ALA A 43 -9.89 0.53 4.84
CA ALA A 43 -9.20 0.86 6.09
C ALA A 43 -8.28 -0.27 6.56
N GLY A 44 -8.71 -1.53 6.46
CA GLY A 44 -7.92 -2.68 6.93
C GLY A 44 -6.65 -2.96 6.11
N LEU A 45 -6.58 -2.43 4.88
CA LEU A 45 -5.41 -2.52 4.01
C LEU A 45 -4.68 -1.17 3.86
N ASP A 46 -5.00 -0.18 4.69
CA ASP A 46 -4.44 1.18 4.63
C ASP A 46 -4.36 1.74 3.19
N ILE A 47 -5.48 1.65 2.48
CA ILE A 47 -5.56 2.11 1.09
C ILE A 47 -5.80 3.62 1.04
N GLU A 48 -4.91 4.34 0.36
CA GLU A 48 -4.97 5.79 0.15
C GLU A 48 -5.44 6.15 -1.26
N LYS A 49 -6.51 6.95 -1.35
CA LYS A 49 -7.00 7.55 -2.62
C LYS A 49 -7.07 6.52 -3.77
N PRO A 50 -7.87 5.46 -3.63
CA PRO A 50 -7.98 4.42 -4.64
C PRO A 50 -8.42 5.01 -5.99
N LYS A 51 -7.84 4.51 -7.08
CA LYS A 51 -8.20 4.87 -8.45
C LYS A 51 -8.89 3.69 -9.11
N LEU A 52 -10.17 3.83 -9.37
CA LEU A 52 -11.01 2.80 -9.96
C LEU A 52 -11.47 3.25 -11.34
N THR A 53 -11.22 2.45 -12.36
CA THR A 53 -11.49 2.82 -13.76
C THR A 53 -12.31 1.73 -14.43
N ALA A 54 -13.58 2.02 -14.74
CA ALA A 54 -14.40 1.14 -15.58
C ALA A 54 -13.79 1.06 -16.98
N ALA A 55 -13.70 -0.15 -17.53
CA ALA A 55 -13.33 -0.36 -18.92
C ALA A 55 -14.48 0.07 -19.83
N ALA A 56 -14.14 0.57 -21.03
CA ALA A 56 -15.12 0.94 -22.04
C ALA A 56 -15.68 -0.29 -22.79
N ASP A 57 -14.87 -1.35 -22.86
CA ASP A 57 -15.14 -2.59 -23.59
C ASP A 57 -15.18 -3.79 -22.64
N GLY A 58 -15.62 -4.94 -23.15
CA GLY A 58 -15.67 -6.18 -22.37
C GLY A 58 -16.90 -6.31 -21.47
N VAL A 59 -17.89 -5.41 -21.62
CA VAL A 59 -19.19 -5.52 -20.97
C VAL A 59 -19.90 -6.78 -21.47
N LYS A 60 -20.32 -7.65 -20.55
CA LYS A 60 -20.99 -8.91 -20.86
C LYS A 60 -22.22 -9.09 -20.01
N GLU A 61 -23.22 -9.74 -20.59
CA GLU A 61 -24.38 -10.20 -19.82
C GLU A 61 -24.04 -11.56 -19.22
N GLY A 62 -24.20 -11.68 -17.90
CA GLY A 62 -24.04 -12.92 -17.16
C GLY A 62 -25.26 -13.82 -17.31
N GLU A 63 -25.07 -15.12 -17.08
CA GLU A 63 -26.14 -16.11 -17.11
C GLU A 63 -27.26 -15.85 -16.07
N ASP A 64 -26.98 -15.02 -15.08
CA ASP A 64 -27.86 -14.60 -14.00
C ASP A 64 -28.61 -13.28 -14.28
N GLY A 65 -28.57 -12.82 -15.54
CA GLY A 65 -29.22 -11.59 -16.00
C GLY A 65 -28.54 -10.32 -15.51
N THR A 66 -27.30 -10.39 -15.02
CA THR A 66 -26.52 -9.20 -14.65
C THR A 66 -25.70 -8.68 -15.83
N LEU A 67 -25.50 -7.37 -15.90
CA LEU A 67 -24.58 -6.75 -16.85
C LEU A 67 -23.23 -6.52 -16.14
N GLY A 68 -22.24 -7.34 -16.46
CA GLY A 68 -20.88 -7.27 -15.93
C GLY A 68 -20.06 -6.18 -16.61
N ILE A 69 -19.62 -5.18 -15.85
CA ILE A 69 -18.75 -4.10 -16.31
C ILE A 69 -17.36 -4.29 -15.70
N PRO A 70 -16.33 -4.66 -16.50
CA PRO A 70 -14.98 -4.80 -15.99
C PRO A 70 -14.40 -3.46 -15.57
N PHE A 71 -13.55 -3.47 -14.54
CA PHE A 71 -12.83 -2.29 -14.10
C PHE A 71 -11.44 -2.65 -13.56
N THR A 72 -10.51 -1.71 -13.71
CA THR A 72 -9.18 -1.80 -13.11
C THR A 72 -9.17 -1.04 -11.80
N ALA A 73 -8.76 -1.72 -10.73
CA ALA A 73 -8.50 -1.14 -9.43
C ALA A 73 -7.00 -0.86 -9.27
N ARG A 74 -6.66 0.39 -8.93
CA ARG A 74 -5.33 0.77 -8.43
C ARG A 74 -5.49 1.25 -7.00
N MET A 75 -4.94 0.50 -6.07
CA MET A 75 -5.07 0.67 -4.63
C MET A 75 -3.69 1.02 -4.05
N PRO A 76 -3.36 2.31 -3.87
CA PRO A 76 -2.15 2.71 -3.16
C PRO A 76 -2.24 2.28 -1.70
N VAL A 77 -1.31 1.46 -1.23
CA VAL A 77 -1.19 1.05 0.18
C VAL A 77 -0.19 1.96 0.87
N THR A 78 -0.60 2.59 1.97
CA THR A 78 0.21 3.59 2.70
C THR A 78 1.61 3.06 2.98
N GLY A 79 2.60 3.80 2.47
CA GLY A 79 4.01 3.55 2.71
C GLY A 79 4.60 2.35 1.96
N LEU A 80 3.84 1.60 1.16
CA LEU A 80 4.35 0.39 0.49
C LEU A 80 4.42 0.52 -1.03
N GLY A 81 3.32 0.88 -1.68
CA GLY A 81 3.23 0.90 -3.14
C GLY A 81 1.80 0.83 -3.64
N THR A 82 1.59 0.57 -4.93
CA THR A 82 0.24 0.46 -5.51
C THR A 82 -0.07 -0.99 -5.89
N TRP A 83 -1.09 -1.57 -5.26
CA TRP A 83 -1.66 -2.84 -5.67
C TRP A 83 -2.63 -2.61 -6.83
N THR A 84 -2.45 -3.34 -7.94
CA THR A 84 -3.32 -3.23 -9.11
C THR A 84 -3.94 -4.58 -9.43
N TYR A 85 -5.25 -4.61 -9.67
CA TYR A 85 -5.99 -5.81 -10.09
C TYR A 85 -7.18 -5.43 -10.98
N GLU A 86 -7.73 -6.42 -11.65
CA GLU A 86 -8.96 -6.29 -12.43
C GLU A 86 -10.10 -7.00 -11.70
N SER A 87 -11.29 -6.43 -11.79
CA SER A 87 -12.51 -7.00 -11.24
C SER A 87 -13.71 -6.63 -12.12
N GLU A 88 -14.88 -7.16 -11.80
CA GLU A 88 -16.11 -6.95 -12.55
C GLU A 88 -17.21 -6.44 -11.61
N LEU A 89 -17.92 -5.40 -12.06
CA LEU A 89 -19.13 -4.93 -11.42
C LEU A 89 -20.35 -5.58 -12.08
N PRO A 90 -21.06 -6.49 -11.41
CA PRO A 90 -22.35 -6.94 -11.91
C PRO A 90 -23.42 -5.87 -11.63
N LEU A 91 -24.18 -5.49 -12.64
CA LEU A 91 -25.33 -4.60 -12.49
C LEU A 91 -26.63 -5.33 -12.82
N ARG A 92 -27.70 -4.96 -12.13
CA ARG A 92 -29.03 -5.52 -12.35
C ARG A 92 -30.06 -4.40 -12.48
N GLU A 93 -30.90 -4.53 -13.50
CA GLU A 93 -32.09 -3.69 -13.66
C GLU A 93 -33.09 -4.01 -12.54
N GLN A 94 -33.67 -2.97 -11.95
CA GLN A 94 -34.65 -3.04 -10.87
C GLN A 94 -36.06 -2.90 -11.45
N ASP A 95 -37.08 -3.29 -10.67
CA ASP A 95 -38.49 -3.22 -11.11
C ASP A 95 -38.96 -1.79 -11.44
N ASP A 96 -38.27 -0.76 -10.92
CA ASP A 96 -38.53 0.65 -11.19
C ASP A 96 -37.83 1.18 -12.47
N GLY A 97 -37.16 0.30 -13.23
CA GLY A 97 -36.36 0.63 -14.40
C GLY A 97 -35.00 1.26 -14.07
N GLY A 98 -34.65 1.35 -12.78
CA GLY A 98 -33.34 1.81 -12.33
C GLY A 98 -32.29 0.70 -12.40
N TRP A 99 -31.01 1.08 -12.41
CA TRP A 99 -29.90 0.13 -12.31
C TRP A 99 -29.28 0.19 -10.91
N LYS A 100 -28.99 -0.98 -10.35
CA LYS A 100 -28.19 -1.12 -9.13
C LYS A 100 -27.02 -2.07 -9.35
N VAL A 101 -25.95 -1.85 -8.60
CA VAL A 101 -24.84 -2.80 -8.52
C VAL A 101 -25.32 -4.01 -7.72
N ASP A 102 -25.29 -5.19 -8.33
CA ASP A 102 -25.61 -6.43 -7.64
C ASP A 102 -24.48 -6.73 -6.64
N TRP A 103 -24.75 -6.61 -5.35
CA TRP A 103 -23.71 -6.69 -4.35
C TRP A 103 -23.17 -8.12 -4.20
N ARG A 104 -21.86 -8.30 -4.39
CA ARG A 104 -21.12 -9.55 -4.19
C ARG A 104 -19.72 -9.24 -3.70
N LEU A 105 -19.12 -10.09 -2.87
CA LEU A 105 -17.74 -9.88 -2.41
C LEU A 105 -16.73 -9.87 -3.57
N SER A 106 -16.99 -10.66 -4.62
CA SER A 106 -16.14 -10.76 -5.81
C SER A 106 -15.99 -9.44 -6.57
N LEU A 107 -16.92 -8.49 -6.43
CA LEU A 107 -16.78 -7.17 -7.07
C LEU A 107 -15.67 -6.35 -6.42
N VAL A 108 -15.48 -6.48 -5.11
CA VAL A 108 -14.42 -5.76 -4.38
C VAL A 108 -13.07 -6.31 -4.81
N HIS A 109 -12.94 -7.64 -4.85
CA HIS A 109 -11.79 -8.34 -5.39
C HIS A 109 -12.20 -9.77 -5.80
N PRO A 110 -11.76 -10.31 -6.96
CA PRO A 110 -12.22 -11.62 -7.46
C PRO A 110 -11.99 -12.81 -6.53
N ARG A 111 -10.99 -12.70 -5.64
CA ARG A 111 -10.63 -13.70 -4.63
C ARG A 111 -11.27 -13.49 -3.26
N LEU A 112 -12.06 -12.44 -3.07
CA LEU A 112 -12.70 -12.17 -1.79
C LEU A 112 -13.98 -13.01 -1.66
N SER A 113 -14.12 -13.73 -0.54
CA SER A 113 -15.23 -14.65 -0.30
C SER A 113 -15.69 -14.62 1.17
N GLU A 114 -16.71 -15.41 1.48
CA GLU A 114 -17.18 -15.54 2.87
C GLU A 114 -16.21 -16.35 3.74
N THR A 115 -15.30 -17.10 3.13
CA THR A 115 -14.24 -17.85 3.81
C THR A 115 -12.90 -17.17 3.75
N GLU A 116 -12.63 -16.31 2.77
CA GLU A 116 -11.31 -15.68 2.59
C GLU A 116 -11.38 -14.17 2.76
N LYS A 117 -10.36 -13.59 3.39
CA LYS A 117 -10.21 -12.14 3.59
C LYS A 117 -8.80 -11.69 3.26
N PHE A 118 -8.61 -10.40 3.07
CA PHE A 118 -7.27 -9.83 2.94
C PHE A 118 -6.73 -9.36 4.28
N ARG A 119 -5.43 -9.52 4.46
CA ARG A 119 -4.65 -8.96 5.56
C ARG A 119 -3.45 -8.22 4.99
N LEU A 120 -3.15 -7.05 5.54
CA LEU A 120 -1.91 -6.34 5.25
C LEU A 120 -0.85 -6.78 6.26
N GLU A 121 0.19 -7.43 5.78
CA GLU A 121 1.40 -7.72 6.55
C GLU A 121 2.46 -6.68 6.23
N ARG A 122 3.05 -6.09 7.27
CA ARG A 122 4.19 -5.18 7.13
C ARG A 122 5.43 -5.85 7.66
N GLU A 123 6.45 -5.88 6.83
CA GLU A 123 7.76 -6.38 7.22
C GLU A 123 8.57 -5.19 7.77
N GLU A 124 8.99 -5.29 9.03
CA GLU A 124 9.98 -4.36 9.57
C GLU A 124 11.32 -4.66 8.91
N SER A 125 11.86 -3.68 8.18
CA SER A 125 13.23 -3.77 7.70
C SER A 125 14.18 -3.11 8.68
N THR A 126 15.23 -3.84 9.09
CA THR A 126 16.33 -3.23 9.83
C THR A 126 17.21 -2.47 8.84
N PRO A 127 17.50 -1.18 9.07
CA PRO A 127 18.45 -0.44 8.25
C PRO A 127 19.80 -1.16 8.20
N PRO A 128 20.51 -1.13 7.06
CA PRO A 128 21.83 -1.74 6.98
C PRO A 128 22.77 -1.10 8.00
N LYS A 129 23.64 -1.92 8.60
CA LYS A 129 24.72 -1.40 9.46
C LYS A 129 25.65 -0.53 8.60
N VAL A 130 25.95 0.68 9.06
CA VAL A 130 26.94 1.54 8.41
C VAL A 130 28.18 1.57 9.27
N THR A 131 29.34 1.27 8.69
CA THR A 131 30.61 1.28 9.40
C THR A 131 31.60 2.26 8.78
N ASP A 132 32.55 2.70 9.59
CA ASP A 132 33.71 3.46 9.15
C ASP A 132 34.71 2.57 8.37
N ARG A 133 35.84 3.15 7.96
CA ARG A 133 36.90 2.42 7.23
C ARG A 133 37.52 1.27 8.02
N ALA A 134 37.50 1.33 9.35
CA ALA A 134 38.06 0.35 10.28
C ALA A 134 37.02 -0.68 10.75
N GLY A 135 35.75 -0.52 10.36
CA GLY A 135 34.65 -1.40 10.75
C GLY A 135 33.89 -0.97 12.01
N VAL A 136 34.16 0.22 12.54
CA VAL A 136 33.44 0.81 13.68
C VAL A 136 32.06 1.26 13.22
N SER A 137 31.01 0.94 13.98
CA SER A 137 29.64 1.38 13.67
C SER A 137 29.54 2.90 13.71
N LEU A 138 29.00 3.49 12.64
CA LEU A 138 28.66 4.91 12.56
C LEU A 138 27.18 5.17 12.85
N VAL A 139 26.41 4.12 13.17
CA VAL A 139 24.99 4.21 13.55
C VAL A 139 24.90 4.39 15.06
N GLY A 140 24.47 5.57 15.53
CA GLY A 140 24.32 5.85 16.95
C GLY A 140 24.20 7.35 17.26
N ALA A 141 23.87 7.68 18.51
CA ALA A 141 23.71 9.07 18.99
C ALA A 141 25.03 9.85 19.08
N GLU A 142 26.16 9.17 18.93
CA GLU A 142 27.53 9.74 18.94
C GLU A 142 27.83 10.59 17.69
N TYR A 143 27.05 10.42 16.62
CA TYR A 143 27.28 11.09 15.32
C TYR A 143 26.00 11.78 14.80
N PRO A 144 25.44 12.77 15.53
CA PRO A 144 24.17 13.39 15.15
C PRO A 144 24.23 14.06 13.77
N SER A 145 25.37 14.64 13.37
CA SER A 145 25.49 15.27 12.04
C SER A 145 25.46 14.25 10.88
N LEU A 146 25.76 12.98 11.15
CA LEU A 146 25.70 11.92 10.14
C LEU A 146 24.28 11.41 9.88
N SER A 147 23.33 11.65 10.77
CA SER A 147 21.94 11.15 10.66
C SER A 147 21.29 11.37 9.28
N PRO A 148 21.31 12.58 8.67
CA PRO A 148 20.74 12.78 7.33
C PRO A 148 21.47 12.01 6.22
N LEU A 149 22.77 11.76 6.37
CA LEU A 149 23.57 11.00 5.40
C LEU A 149 23.38 9.50 5.53
N LEU A 150 23.30 9.01 6.77
CA LEU A 150 23.00 7.60 7.08
C LEU A 150 21.62 7.20 6.55
N GLY A 151 20.63 8.10 6.65
CA GLY A 151 19.31 7.89 6.04
C GLY A 151 19.36 7.73 4.52
N ARG A 152 20.19 8.53 3.83
CA ARG A 152 20.41 8.39 2.38
C ARG A 152 21.10 7.07 2.01
N LEU A 153 22.16 6.73 2.74
CA LEU A 153 22.95 5.53 2.47
C LEU A 153 22.15 4.24 2.75
N ALA A 154 21.29 4.25 3.76
CA ALA A 154 20.35 3.16 4.03
C ALA A 154 19.27 3.02 2.95
N GLY A 155 18.86 4.13 2.33
CA GLY A 155 17.94 4.16 1.20
C GLY A 155 18.57 3.59 -0.09
N ASP A 156 19.79 4.00 -0.41
CA ASP A 156 20.50 3.56 -1.63
C ASP A 156 20.99 2.11 -1.56
N ALA A 157 21.25 1.59 -0.36
CA ALA A 157 21.69 0.20 -0.16
C ALA A 157 20.56 -0.84 -0.31
N GLY A 158 19.35 -0.45 -0.72
CA GLY A 158 18.23 -1.36 -1.03
C GLY A 158 17.66 -2.14 0.16
N GLY A 159 18.21 -1.95 1.35
CA GLY A 159 17.89 -2.71 2.55
C GLY A 159 16.82 -2.07 3.43
N GLY A 160 16.70 -0.74 3.47
CA GLY A 160 15.94 -0.04 4.51
C GLY A 160 14.54 0.45 4.13
N GLY A 161 14.03 0.12 2.94
CA GLY A 161 12.72 0.57 2.49
C GLY A 161 11.56 -0.13 3.21
N PRO A 162 10.38 0.52 3.31
CA PRO A 162 9.18 -0.13 3.82
C PRO A 162 8.79 -1.33 2.94
N ARG A 163 8.47 -2.45 3.59
CA ARG A 163 8.13 -3.72 2.94
C ARG A 163 6.85 -4.28 3.51
N GLY A 164 6.19 -5.10 2.71
CA GLY A 164 4.98 -5.76 3.15
C GLY A 164 4.30 -6.53 2.04
N ALA A 165 3.18 -7.13 2.39
CA ALA A 165 2.39 -7.94 1.49
C ALA A 165 0.90 -7.79 1.79
N VAL A 166 0.07 -7.86 0.75
CA VAL A 166 -1.36 -8.13 0.91
C VAL A 166 -1.55 -9.63 0.78
N GLU A 167 -1.99 -10.27 1.85
CA GLU A 167 -2.20 -11.70 1.94
C GLU A 167 -3.68 -12.06 1.90
N LEU A 168 -4.03 -13.07 1.13
CA LEU A 168 -5.32 -13.74 1.22
C LEU A 168 -5.23 -14.78 2.33
N VAL A 169 -6.07 -14.65 3.34
CA VAL A 169 -6.08 -15.51 4.53
C VAL A 169 -7.45 -16.15 4.70
N ASP A 170 -7.46 -17.39 5.15
CA ASP A 170 -8.69 -18.05 5.57
C ASP A 170 -9.24 -17.37 6.83
N ARG A 171 -10.52 -17.08 6.84
CA ARG A 171 -11.20 -16.33 7.90
C ARG A 171 -11.36 -17.16 9.17
N ALA A 172 -11.48 -18.49 9.05
CA ALA A 172 -11.69 -19.40 10.18
C ALA A 172 -10.38 -19.81 10.85
N SER A 173 -9.37 -20.23 10.07
CA SER A 173 -8.08 -20.66 10.59
C SER A 173 -7.10 -19.49 10.79
N GLY A 174 -7.27 -18.40 10.04
CA GLY A 174 -6.32 -17.30 10.00
C GLY A 174 -5.06 -17.58 9.17
N GLU A 175 -4.98 -18.76 8.55
CA GLU A 175 -3.85 -19.22 7.75
C GLU A 175 -3.78 -18.47 6.41
N THR A 176 -2.56 -18.16 5.99
CA THR A 176 -2.31 -17.51 4.70
C THR A 176 -2.49 -18.53 3.57
N VAL A 177 -3.52 -18.29 2.76
CA VAL A 177 -3.80 -19.07 1.55
C VAL A 177 -2.81 -18.70 0.45
N ARG A 178 -2.58 -17.39 0.25
CA ARG A 178 -1.56 -16.89 -0.67
C ARG A 178 -1.18 -15.43 -0.42
N THR A 179 -0.06 -15.03 -1.00
CA THR A 179 0.29 -13.62 -1.19
C THR A 179 -0.31 -13.07 -2.49
N GLU A 180 -1.11 -12.02 -2.39
CA GLU A 180 -1.79 -11.39 -3.52
C GLU A 180 -0.99 -10.21 -4.11
N ALA A 181 -0.27 -9.48 -3.26
CA ALA A 181 0.70 -8.48 -3.66
C ALA A 181 1.89 -8.45 -2.69
N SER A 182 3.08 -8.15 -3.20
CA SER A 182 4.28 -7.93 -2.38
C SER A 182 4.88 -6.57 -2.74
N PHE A 183 5.41 -5.87 -1.73
CA PHE A 183 5.95 -4.53 -1.86
C PHE A 183 7.35 -4.43 -1.27
N GLY A 184 8.14 -3.57 -1.89
CA GLY A 184 9.55 -3.38 -1.56
C GLY A 184 10.44 -4.50 -2.11
N GLU A 185 11.69 -4.16 -2.39
CA GLU A 185 12.66 -5.12 -2.87
C GLU A 185 13.24 -5.90 -1.69
N LYS A 186 13.23 -7.23 -1.76
CA LYS A 186 13.93 -8.05 -0.76
C LYS A 186 15.43 -7.77 -0.87
N PRO A 187 16.15 -7.57 0.26
CA PRO A 187 17.57 -7.34 0.19
C PRO A 187 18.24 -8.61 -0.33
N ASP A 188 19.27 -8.46 -1.16
CA ASP A 188 20.06 -9.61 -1.59
C ASP A 188 20.61 -10.30 -0.32
N PRO A 189 20.27 -11.58 -0.07
CA PRO A 189 20.73 -12.29 1.12
C PRO A 189 22.26 -12.35 1.19
N ALA A 190 22.97 -12.25 0.06
CA ALA A 190 24.42 -12.18 0.05
C ALA A 190 24.97 -10.87 0.65
N THR A 191 24.18 -9.79 0.67
CA THR A 191 24.58 -8.46 1.16
C THR A 191 23.76 -7.96 2.35
N ALA A 192 22.66 -8.62 2.71
CA ALA A 192 21.74 -8.20 3.77
C ALA A 192 22.44 -7.95 5.12
N ASP A 193 23.42 -8.79 5.48
CA ASP A 193 24.19 -8.66 6.72
C ASP A 193 25.51 -7.90 6.56
N ARG A 194 25.89 -7.52 5.33
CA ARG A 194 27.17 -6.84 5.10
C ARG A 194 27.04 -5.36 5.47
N PRO A 195 27.87 -4.86 6.40
CA PRO A 195 27.85 -3.44 6.70
C PRO A 195 28.25 -2.62 5.47
N VAL A 196 27.56 -1.51 5.24
CA VAL A 196 27.96 -0.53 4.24
C VAL A 196 29.19 0.17 4.78
N ARG A 197 30.35 -0.10 4.15
CA ARG A 197 31.62 0.53 4.52
C ARG A 197 31.72 1.93 3.94
N THR A 198 32.07 2.87 4.79
CA THR A 198 32.37 4.26 4.41
C THR A 198 33.87 4.50 4.46
N THR A 199 34.32 5.62 3.89
CA THR A 199 35.70 6.11 4.02
C THR A 199 35.90 6.99 5.25
N LEU A 200 34.86 7.21 6.06
CA LEU A 200 34.90 8.01 7.28
C LEU A 200 35.76 7.33 8.34
N ASP A 201 36.18 8.13 9.33
CA ASP A 201 36.89 7.68 10.52
C ASP A 201 36.07 8.09 11.75
N ALA A 202 35.62 7.10 12.53
CA ALA A 202 34.73 7.33 13.65
C ALA A 202 35.35 8.22 14.73
N GLY A 203 36.67 8.09 14.97
CA GLY A 203 37.37 8.86 15.99
C GLY A 203 37.46 10.34 15.63
N TRP A 204 37.75 10.64 14.36
CA TRP A 204 37.80 12.03 13.87
C TRP A 204 36.41 12.66 13.84
N GLN A 205 35.38 11.87 13.49
CA GLN A 205 34.00 12.34 13.51
C GLN A 205 33.54 12.70 14.93
N ALA A 206 33.76 11.81 15.91
CA ALA A 206 33.39 12.07 17.30
C ALA A 206 34.09 13.32 17.87
N ALA A 207 35.38 13.48 17.59
CA ALA A 207 36.13 14.66 18.00
C ALA A 207 35.59 15.95 17.37
N ALA A 208 35.16 15.90 16.10
CA ALA A 208 34.54 17.03 15.43
C ALA A 208 33.15 17.38 16.00
N GLU A 209 32.32 16.38 16.30
CA GLU A 209 31.01 16.56 16.95
C GLU A 209 31.16 17.19 18.34
N GLN A 210 32.14 16.71 19.13
CA GLN A 210 32.42 17.26 20.45
C GLN A 210 32.89 18.72 20.36
N ALA A 211 33.81 19.04 19.45
CA ALA A 211 34.28 20.41 19.25
C ALA A 211 33.16 21.37 18.84
N LEU A 212 32.18 20.89 18.05
CA LEU A 212 31.02 21.68 17.65
C LEU A 212 30.02 21.86 18.81
N GLY A 213 29.83 20.83 19.63
CA GLY A 213 29.01 20.89 20.85
C GLY A 213 29.56 21.85 21.91
N GLU A 214 30.88 21.92 22.05
CA GLU A 214 31.56 22.87 22.96
C GLU A 214 31.54 24.32 22.43
N ALA A 215 31.34 24.52 21.12
CA ALA A 215 31.38 25.83 20.47
C ALA A 215 30.08 26.66 20.56
N ASP A 216 28.98 26.09 21.09
CA ASP A 216 27.69 26.76 21.38
C ASP A 216 27.28 27.85 20.35
N GLY A 217 27.35 27.51 19.06
CA GLY A 217 26.90 28.38 17.97
C GLY A 217 27.65 29.71 17.79
N LYS A 218 28.79 29.95 18.45
CA LYS A 218 29.55 31.19 18.27
C LYS A 218 30.49 31.10 17.06
N ASN A 219 29.90 31.37 15.90
CA ASN A 219 30.50 31.93 14.68
C ASN A 219 31.96 31.54 14.38
N ALA A 220 32.15 30.43 13.66
CA ALA A 220 33.32 30.29 12.79
C ALA A 220 33.02 30.89 11.40
N SER A 221 32.85 32.22 11.36
CA SER A 221 32.90 32.99 10.11
C SER A 221 34.33 33.51 9.97
N LEU A 222 35.14 32.87 9.13
CA LEU A 222 36.46 33.38 8.75
C LEU A 222 36.28 34.49 7.70
N VAL A 223 36.70 35.71 8.05
CA VAL A 223 37.15 36.76 7.14
C VAL A 223 38.64 36.95 7.40
#